data_AF-A0A368U7F1-F1
#
_entry.id   AF-A0A368U7F1-F1
#
_cell.length_a   1.000
_cell.length_b   1.000
_cell.length_c   1.000
_cell.angle_alpha   90.00
_cell.angle_beta   90.00
_cell.angle_gamma   90.00
#
_symmetry.space_group_name_H-M   'P 1'
#
loop_
_entity.id
_entity.type
_entity.pdbx_description
1 polymer ?
#
loop_
_entity_poly.entity_id
_entity_poly.type
_entity_poly.pdbx_seq_one_letter_code
_entity_poly.pdbx_strand_id
1 'polypeptide(L)' 'MYRRIYRNAWIQGFLDGERGKRHQTLKGIPGFRYTNGWIEGHAKLLGYGYRRRYATEKEIEQTRVFPNTATR' A
#
# COMPACT_ATOMS: atom_id res chain seq x y z
N MET A 1 -0.47 17.75 -4.82
CA MET A 1 -1.58 16.77 -4.99
C MET A 1 -1.08 15.37 -5.33
N TYR A 2 -0.24 15.21 -6.37
CA TYR A 2 0.31 13.92 -6.82
C TYR A 2 1.05 13.09 -5.74
N ARG A 3 1.92 13.71 -4.93
CA ARG A 3 2.73 12.98 -3.91
C ARG A 3 1.89 12.17 -2.92
N ARG A 4 0.71 12.65 -2.55
CA ARG A 4 -0.21 11.96 -1.61
C ARG A 4 -0.87 10.75 -2.28
N ILE A 5 -1.29 10.88 -3.55
CA ILE A 5 -1.87 9.78 -4.33
C ILE A 5 -0.83 8.66 -4.51
N TYR A 6 0.40 9.00 -4.90
CA TYR A 6 1.50 8.04 -5.03
C TYR A 6 1.84 7.34 -3.71
N ARG A 7 1.76 8.05 -2.58
CA ARG A 7 2.05 7.48 -1.26
C ARG A 7 0.92 6.57 -0.77
N ASN A 8 -0.33 6.97 -0.95
CA ASN A 8 -1.49 6.13 -0.63
C ASN A 8 -1.49 4.86 -1.47
N ALA A 9 -1.13 4.96 -2.76
CA ALA A 9 -0.97 3.80 -3.64
C ALA A 9 0.05 2.79 -3.08
N TRP A 10 1.22 3.27 -2.64
CA TRP A 10 2.25 2.44 -2.04
C TRP A 10 1.79 1.82 -0.72
N ILE A 11 1.15 2.59 0.16
CA ILE A 11 0.64 2.07 1.46
C ILE A 11 -0.40 0.98 1.21
N GLN A 12 -1.33 1.20 0.28
CA GLN A 12 -2.36 0.23 -0.06
C GLN A 12 -1.74 -1.07 -0.58
N GLY A 13 -0.76 -0.96 -1.48
CA GLY A 13 0.02 -2.11 -1.96
C GLY A 13 0.67 -2.86 -0.81
N PHE A 14 1.38 -2.15 0.07
CA PHE A 14 2.07 -2.73 1.23
C PHE A 14 1.14 -3.53 2.13
N LEU A 15 -0.03 -2.98 2.46
CA LEU A 15 -1.01 -3.67 3.28
C LEU A 15 -1.60 -4.90 2.57
N ASP A 16 -1.86 -4.83 1.27
CA ASP A 16 -2.37 -5.96 0.51
C ASP A 16 -1.34 -7.10 0.39
N GLY A 17 -0.06 -6.75 0.19
CA GLY A 17 1.05 -7.70 0.16
C GLY A 17 1.29 -8.35 1.52
N GLU A 18 1.27 -7.58 2.61
CA GLU A 18 1.41 -8.07 3.98
C GLU A 18 0.28 -9.04 4.36
N ARG A 19 -0.93 -8.83 3.82
CA ARG A 19 -2.08 -9.72 4.01
C ARG A 19 -2.09 -10.94 3.08
N GLY A 20 -1.10 -11.07 2.19
CA GLY A 20 -1.01 -12.18 1.23
C GLY A 20 -2.08 -12.15 0.13
N LYS A 21 -2.70 -10.99 -0.14
CA LYS A 21 -3.64 -10.88 -1.27
C LYS A 21 -2.90 -11.02 -2.59
N ARG A 22 -3.54 -11.63 -3.59
CA ARG A 22 -3.00 -11.65 -4.96
C ARG A 22 -2.77 -10.23 -5.46
N HIS A 23 -1.60 -10.00 -6.08
CA HIS A 23 -1.30 -8.73 -6.74
C HIS A 23 -2.35 -8.46 -7.82
N GLN A 24 -2.91 -7.25 -7.81
CA GLN A 24 -3.77 -6.77 -8.87
C GLN A 24 -3.31 -5.38 -9.29
N THR A 25 -3.04 -5.21 -10.58
CA THR A 25 -2.68 -3.89 -11.12
C THR A 25 -3.94 -3.04 -11.19
N LEU A 26 -4.14 -2.17 -10.19
CA LEU A 26 -5.31 -1.30 -10.12
C LEU A 26 -5.23 -0.20 -11.21
N LYS A 27 -6.19 -0.19 -12.13
CA LYS A 27 -6.31 0.81 -13.20
C LYS A 27 -6.62 2.19 -12.58
N GLY A 28 -5.86 3.21 -12.96
CA GLY A 28 -6.06 4.60 -12.47
C GLY A 28 -5.27 4.98 -11.20
N ILE A 29 -4.62 4.01 -10.54
CA ILE A 29 -3.58 4.28 -9.56
C ILE A 29 -2.25 4.29 -10.31
N PRO A 30 -1.25 5.12 -9.91
CA PRO A 30 0.09 4.96 -10.43
C PRO A 30 0.63 3.56 -10.10
N GLY A 31 0.44 2.62 -11.02
CA GLY A 31 0.56 1.18 -10.80
C GLY A 31 1.94 0.76 -10.30
N PHE A 32 2.97 1.54 -10.64
CA PHE A 32 4.33 1.35 -10.13
C PHE A 32 4.43 1.48 -8.60
N ARG A 33 3.74 2.45 -7.99
CA ARG A 33 3.82 2.64 -6.53
C ARG A 33 3.05 1.59 -5.76
N TYR A 34 1.85 1.22 -6.23
CA TYR A 34 1.10 0.11 -5.65
C TYR A 34 1.89 -1.19 -5.71
N THR A 35 2.48 -1.49 -6.88
CA THR A 35 3.28 -2.70 -7.08
C THR A 35 4.49 -2.75 -6.15
N ASN A 36 5.23 -1.63 -6.01
CA ASN A 36 6.36 -1.57 -5.06
C ASN A 36 5.91 -1.83 -3.63
N GLY A 37 4.80 -1.20 -3.21
CA GLY A 37 4.22 -1.45 -1.90
C GLY A 37 3.90 -2.93 -1.70
N TRP A 38 3.18 -3.53 -2.66
CA TRP A 38 2.77 -4.93 -2.60
C TRP A 38 3.95 -5.89 -2.50
N ILE A 39 5.01 -5.67 -3.28
CA ILE A 39 6.24 -6.47 -3.21
C ILE A 39 6.86 -6.36 -1.81
N GLU A 40 7.00 -5.14 -1.27
CA GLU A 40 7.58 -4.91 0.05
C GLU A 40 6.75 -5.54 1.18
N GLY A 41 5.43 -5.43 1.10
CA GLY A 41 4.50 -6.05 2.05
C GLY A 41 4.52 -7.59 1.97
N HIS A 42 4.55 -8.14 0.77
CA HIS A 42 4.59 -9.58 0.57
C HIS A 42 5.94 -10.18 0.98
N ALA A 43 7.04 -9.46 0.74
CA ALA A 43 8.35 -9.80 1.27
C ALA A 43 8.33 -9.85 2.81
N LYS A 44 7.69 -8.88 3.47
CA LYS A 44 7.48 -8.89 4.93
C LYS A 44 6.69 -10.11 5.40
N LEU A 45 5.59 -10.47 4.72
CA LEU A 45 4.82 -11.68 5.03
C LEU A 45 5.68 -12.94 4.97
N LEU A 46 6.58 -13.02 3.99
CA LEU A 46 7.52 -14.13 3.81
C LEU A 46 8.72 -14.09 4.79
N GLY A 47 8.75 -13.12 5.72
CA GLY A 47 9.82 -12.98 6.71
C GLY A 47 11.05 -12.19 6.25
N TYR A 48 11.02 -11.60 5.05
CA TYR A 48 12.11 -10.73 4.57
C TYR A 48 11.98 -9.32 5.15
N GLY A 49 12.98 -8.88 5.90
CA GLY A 49 12.98 -7.58 6.57
C GLY A 49 13.34 -6.40 5.66
N TYR A 50 12.35 -5.82 4.96
CA TYR A 50 12.50 -4.46 4.44
C TYR A 50 12.40 -3.47 5.61
N ARG A 51 13.48 -2.72 5.87
CA ARG A 51 13.54 -1.74 6.96
C ARG A 51 12.39 -0.75 6.81
N ARG A 52 11.59 -0.63 7.88
CA ARG A 52 10.38 0.17 8.10
C ARG A 52 10.61 1.71 7.99
N ARG A 53 11.44 2.18 7.04
CA ARG A 53 11.89 3.59 6.92
C ARG A 53 10.89 4.50 6.20
N TYR A 54 9.80 3.98 5.63
CA TYR A 54 8.94 4.74 4.70
C TYR A 54 7.48 4.97 5.13
N ALA A 55 7.02 4.37 6.23
CA ALA A 55 5.65 4.54 6.74
C ALA A 55 5.60 4.65 8.27
N THR A 56 4.95 5.70 8.78
CA THR A 56 4.70 5.90 10.21
C THR A 56 3.37 5.25 10.62
N GLU A 57 3.24 4.85 11.90
CA GLU A 57 2.02 4.24 12.46
C GLU A 57 0.77 5.11 12.23
N LYS A 58 0.92 6.43 12.37
CA LYS A 58 -0.14 7.41 12.14
C LYS A 58 -0.71 7.35 10.71
N GLU A 59 0.13 7.05 9.71
CA GLU A 59 -0.28 6.96 8.31
C GLU A 59 -1.01 5.64 8.01
N ILE A 60 -0.64 4.57 8.73
CA ILE A 60 -1.32 3.28 8.66
C ILE A 60 -2.73 3.39 9.26
N GLU A 61 -2.85 4.05 10.41
CA GLU A 61 -4.14 4.26 11.08
C GLU A 61 -5.10 5.13 10.26
N GLN A 62 -4.62 6.22 9.68
CA GLN A 62 -5.44 7.08 8.82
C GLN A 62 -5.98 6.31 7.60
N THR A 63 -5.22 5.35 7.06
CA THR A 63 -5.68 4.56 5.91
C THR A 63 -6.76 3.53 6.31
N ARG A 64 -6.79 3.08 7.57
CA ARG A 64 -7.83 2.17 8.09
C ARG A 64 -9.18 2.86 8.29
N VAL A 65 -9.20 4.17 8.50
CA VAL A 65 -10.41 4.97 8.74
C VAL A 65 -11.09 5.45 7.44
N PHE A 66 -10.40 5.41 6.30
CA PHE A 66 -10.95 5.74 4.98
C PHE A 66 -11.17 4.52 4.05
N PRO A 67 -11.86 3.44 4.45
CA PRO A 67 -12.28 2.44 3.50
C PRO A 67 -13.46 3.02 2.69
N ASN A 68 -13.21 3.39 1.42
CA ASN A 68 -14.19 3.62 0.36
C ASN A 68 -15.46 4.44 0.74
N THR A 69 -15.38 5.76 0.64
CA THR A 69 -16.53 6.62 0.30
C THR A 69 -16.51 7.03 -1.18
N ALA A 70 -16.03 6.14 -2.05
CA ALA A 70 -16.07 6.30 -3.50
C ALA A 70 -16.84 5.15 -4.14
N THR A 71 -18.12 5.01 -3.77
CA THR A 71 -19.10 4.31 -4.59
C THR A 71 -20.19 5.32 -4.90
N ARG A 72 -20.19 5.76 -6.16
CA ARG A 72 -21.22 6.60 -6.78
C ARG A 72 -22.43 5.74 -7.13
#